data_AF-A0A090QTC7-F1
#
_entry.id   AF-A0A090QTC7-F1
#
_cell.length_a   1.000
_cell.length_b   1.000
_cell.length_c   1.000
_cell.angle_alpha   90.00
_cell.angle_beta   90.00
_cell.angle_gamma   90.00
#
_symmetry.space_group_name_H-M   'P 1'
#
loop_
_entity.id
_entity.type
_entity.pdbx_description
1 polymer ?
#
loop_
_entity_poly.entity_id
_entity_poly.type
_entity_poly.pdbx_seq_one_letter_code
_entity_poly.pdbx_strand_id
1 'polypeptide(L)'
;MLRELGPVVTALLFAGRAGSALTAEIGLMKTTEQLSSMEMMAVDPLRRVIAPRFWAGVISMPLLSMIFCAVGIWGGQLVGVEWKGIDLGSFWSVMQSSVELGYDIGNSLIKSVVFAITVTWIAVFNGYDALPTSEGISRATTRTVVNASLAVLGLDFVLTALMFGS
;
A
#
# COMPACT_ATOMS: atom_id res chain seq x y z
N MET A 1 5.93 14.73 -5.65
CA MET A 1 6.02 13.41 -4.97
C MET A 1 5.10 13.32 -3.76
N LEU A 2 5.14 14.27 -2.83
CA LEU A 2 4.40 14.19 -1.57
C LEU A 2 2.86 14.14 -1.71
N ARG A 3 2.29 14.82 -2.72
CA ARG A 3 0.83 14.98 -2.87
C ARG A 3 0.08 13.87 -3.62
N GLU A 4 0.66 13.34 -4.70
CA GLU A 4 -0.06 12.42 -5.61
C GLU A 4 0.77 11.17 -5.90
N LEU A 5 1.93 11.33 -6.53
CA LEU A 5 2.73 10.19 -7.01
C LEU A 5 3.28 9.28 -5.89
N GLY A 6 3.63 9.82 -4.72
CA GLY A 6 4.28 9.05 -3.65
C GLY A 6 3.37 7.95 -3.08
N PRO A 7 2.22 8.32 -2.48
CA PRO A 7 1.30 7.35 -1.89
C PRO A 7 0.70 6.39 -2.92
N VAL A 8 0.32 6.89 -4.11
CA VAL A 8 -0.35 6.08 -5.14
C VAL A 8 0.60 5.02 -5.72
N VAL A 9 1.82 5.41 -6.12
CA VAL A 9 2.79 4.46 -6.69
C VAL A 9 3.22 3.45 -5.63
N THR A 10 3.46 3.89 -4.40
CA THR A 10 3.77 2.97 -3.29
C THR A 10 2.63 1.97 -3.09
N ALA A 11 1.38 2.42 -3.14
CA ALA A 11 0.23 1.54 -2.95
C ALA A 11 0.06 0.51 -4.07
N LEU A 12 0.30 0.90 -5.32
CA LEU A 12 0.28 -0.01 -6.47
C LEU A 12 1.39 -1.07 -6.37
N LEU A 13 2.61 -0.66 -5.99
CA LEU A 13 3.73 -1.59 -5.80
C LEU A 13 3.47 -2.55 -4.64
N PHE A 14 2.91 -2.06 -3.53
CA PHE A 14 2.54 -2.88 -2.39
C PHE A 14 1.43 -3.87 -2.73
N ALA A 15 0.39 -3.46 -3.47
CA ALA A 15 -0.65 -4.36 -3.96
C ALA A 15 -0.05 -5.48 -4.84
N GLY A 16 0.88 -5.12 -5.72
CA GLY A 16 1.56 -6.05 -6.62
C GLY A 16 2.48 -7.05 -5.92
N ARG A 17 3.19 -6.66 -4.85
CA ARG A 17 4.15 -7.52 -4.12
C ARG A 17 3.57 -8.12 -2.85
N ALA A 18 3.18 -7.29 -1.90
CA ALA A 18 2.72 -7.73 -0.59
C ALA A 18 1.27 -8.24 -0.64
N GLY A 19 0.40 -7.56 -1.38
CA GLY A 19 -1.01 -7.97 -1.55
C GLY A 19 -1.16 -9.32 -2.25
N SER A 20 -0.39 -9.54 -3.32
CA SER A 20 -0.35 -10.81 -4.04
C SER A 20 0.19 -11.96 -3.17
N ALA A 21 1.30 -11.72 -2.45
CA ALA A 21 1.88 -12.70 -1.53
C ALA A 21 0.91 -13.08 -0.39
N LEU A 22 0.22 -12.10 0.20
CA LEU A 22 -0.75 -12.32 1.27
C LEU A 22 -1.96 -13.13 0.77
N THR A 23 -2.45 -12.84 -0.44
CA THR A 23 -3.52 -13.62 -1.08
C THR A 23 -3.11 -15.08 -1.28
N ALA A 24 -1.90 -15.29 -1.82
CA ALA A 24 -1.36 -16.61 -2.10
C ALA A 24 -1.11 -17.43 -0.82
N GLU A 25 -0.59 -16.79 0.23
CA GLU A 25 -0.34 -17.44 1.52
C GLU A 25 -1.63 -17.95 2.16
N ILE A 26 -2.68 -17.11 2.22
CA ILE A 26 -3.98 -17.51 2.78
C ILE A 26 -4.62 -18.60 1.92
N GLY A 27 -4.58 -18.47 0.59
CA GLY A 27 -5.10 -19.49 -0.33
C GLY A 27 -4.38 -20.84 -0.21
N LEU A 28 -3.06 -20.82 0.06
CA LEU A 28 -2.28 -22.03 0.32
C LEU A 28 -2.68 -22.67 1.65
N MET A 29 -2.85 -21.88 2.71
CA MET A 29 -3.33 -22.38 4.01
C MET A 29 -4.72 -23.00 3.90
N LYS A 30 -5.59 -22.45 3.04
CA LYS A 30 -6.91 -23.02 2.75
C LYS A 30 -6.81 -24.35 2.01
N THR A 31 -5.98 -24.43 0.97
CA THR A 31 -5.80 -25.64 0.15
C THR A 31 -5.14 -26.79 0.93
N THR A 32 -4.32 -26.47 1.92
CA THR A 32 -3.68 -27.45 2.82
C THR A 32 -4.54 -27.77 4.05
N GLU A 33 -5.81 -27.33 4.08
CA GLU A 33 -6.77 -27.52 5.18
C GLU A 33 -6.29 -26.98 6.55
N GLN A 34 -5.28 -26.11 6.56
CA GLN A 34 -4.75 -25.54 7.79
C GLN A 34 -5.78 -24.67 8.49
N LEU A 35 -6.57 -23.88 7.74
CA LEU A 35 -7.64 -23.05 8.30
C LEU A 35 -8.72 -23.92 8.97
N SER A 36 -9.18 -24.96 8.28
CA SER A 36 -10.18 -25.92 8.79
C SER A 36 -9.67 -26.66 10.04
N SER A 37 -8.39 -27.05 10.05
CA SER A 37 -7.79 -27.71 11.22
C SER A 37 -7.78 -26.81 12.46
N MET A 38 -7.60 -25.49 12.30
CA MET A 38 -7.65 -24.54 13.42
C MET A 38 -9.06 -24.43 14.00
N GLU A 39 -10.08 -24.41 13.13
CA GLU A 39 -11.49 -24.39 13.56
C GLU A 39 -11.84 -25.65 14.37
N MET A 40 -11.33 -26.82 13.97
CA MET A 40 -11.48 -28.07 14.71
C MET A 40 -10.80 -28.05 16.09
N MET A 41 -9.76 -27.23 16.27
CA MET A 41 -9.11 -26.99 17.57
C MET A 41 -9.82 -25.93 18.41
N ALA A 42 -11.02 -25.50 18.02
CA ALA A 42 -11.76 -24.38 18.63
C ALA A 42 -10.98 -23.05 18.61
N VAL A 43 -10.11 -22.87 17.61
CA VAL A 43 -9.33 -21.65 17.40
C VAL A 43 -9.85 -20.92 16.16
N ASP A 44 -10.36 -19.71 16.35
CA ASP A 44 -10.84 -18.89 15.24
C ASP A 44 -9.69 -18.45 14.31
N PRO A 45 -9.66 -18.92 13.05
CA PRO A 45 -8.63 -18.57 12.08
C PRO A 45 -8.71 -17.09 11.67
N LEU A 46 -9.88 -16.45 11.69
CA LEU A 46 -10.01 -15.04 11.35
C LEU A 46 -9.20 -14.18 12.33
N ARG A 47 -9.34 -14.45 13.62
CA ARG A 47 -8.64 -13.68 14.64
C ARG A 47 -7.15 -14.00 14.70
N ARG A 48 -6.76 -15.26 14.44
CA ARG A 48 -5.37 -15.72 14.64
C ARG A 48 -4.48 -15.57 13.41
N VAL A 49 -5.03 -15.67 12.21
CA VAL A 49 -4.29 -15.63 10.93
C VAL A 49 -4.52 -14.30 10.22
N ILE A 50 -5.79 -13.89 10.11
CA ILE A 50 -6.17 -12.72 9.29
C ILE A 50 -5.90 -11.40 10.03
N ALA A 51 -6.37 -11.24 11.26
CA ALA A 51 -6.21 -9.99 12.02
C ALA A 51 -4.74 -9.50 12.15
N PRO A 52 -3.74 -10.33 12.51
CA PRO A 52 -2.36 -9.84 12.60
C PRO A 52 -1.80 -9.43 11.23
N ARG A 53 -2.16 -10.13 10.15
CA ARG A 53 -1.75 -9.78 8.78
C ARG A 53 -2.39 -8.46 8.32
N PHE A 54 -3.64 -8.23 8.71
CA PHE A 54 -4.34 -6.98 8.43
C PHE A 54 -3.62 -5.79 9.07
N TRP A 55 -3.35 -5.86 10.38
CA TRP A 55 -2.64 -4.79 11.09
C TRP A 55 -1.21 -4.58 10.60
N ALA A 56 -0.50 -5.66 10.24
CA ALA A 56 0.83 -5.57 9.65
C ALA A 56 0.79 -4.79 8.30
N GLY A 57 -0.21 -5.04 7.46
CA GLY A 57 -0.41 -4.30 6.21
C GLY A 57 -0.71 -2.82 6.43
N VAL A 58 -1.62 -2.52 7.37
CA VAL A 58 -2.02 -1.15 7.70
C VAL A 58 -0.87 -0.31 8.24
N ILE A 59 0.01 -0.90 9.05
CA ILE A 59 1.16 -0.19 9.64
C ILE A 59 2.32 -0.06 8.64
N SER A 60 2.57 -1.09 7.83
CA SER A 60 3.73 -1.11 6.93
C SER A 60 3.62 -0.15 5.75
N MET A 61 2.41 0.05 5.20
CA MET A 61 2.19 0.92 4.04
C MET A 61 2.54 2.39 4.28
N PRO A 62 2.07 3.06 5.36
CA PRO A 62 2.46 4.44 5.66
C PRO A 62 3.97 4.59 5.87
N LEU A 63 4.60 3.63 6.54
CA LEU A 63 6.06 3.60 6.73
C LEU A 63 6.79 3.51 5.38
N LEU A 64 6.37 2.61 4.48
CA LEU A 64 6.94 2.50 3.14
C LEU A 64 6.74 3.78 2.32
N SER A 65 5.58 4.42 2.43
CA SER A 65 5.29 5.65 1.69
C SER A 65 6.20 6.80 2.11
N MET A 66 6.49 6.92 3.42
CA MET A 66 7.47 7.90 3.91
C MET A 66 8.88 7.64 3.39
N ILE A 67 9.32 6.38 3.39
CA ILE A 67 10.63 5.99 2.83
C ILE A 67 10.69 6.31 1.33
N PHE A 68 9.64 5.99 0.58
CA PHE A 68 9.55 6.28 -0.85
C PHE A 68 9.68 7.78 -1.14
N CYS A 69 9.01 8.63 -0.34
CA CYS A 69 9.13 10.07 -0.47
C CYS A 69 10.53 10.57 -0.13
N ALA A 70 11.17 10.05 0.92
CA ALA A 70 12.52 10.44 1.32
C ALA A 70 13.57 10.08 0.24
N VAL A 71 13.53 8.86 -0.28
CA VAL A 71 14.42 8.42 -1.36
C VAL A 71 14.15 9.20 -2.65
N GLY A 72 12.88 9.50 -2.94
CA GLY A 72 12.50 10.29 -4.09
C GLY A 72 13.04 11.73 -4.05
N ILE A 73 13.01 12.38 -2.88
CA ILE A 73 13.61 13.70 -2.66
C ILE A 73 15.12 13.65 -2.87
N TRP A 74 15.78 12.63 -2.30
CA TRP A 74 17.23 12.45 -2.43
C TRP A 74 17.66 12.21 -3.88
N GLY A 75 16.92 11.38 -4.63
CA GLY A 75 17.16 11.18 -6.07
C GLY A 75 16.96 12.47 -6.89
N GLY A 76 15.97 13.29 -6.53
CA GLY A 76 15.77 14.61 -7.13
C GLY A 76 16.93 15.57 -6.88
N GLN A 77 17.49 15.57 -5.66
CA GLN A 77 18.66 16.36 -5.31
C GLN A 77 19.89 15.94 -6.12
N LEU A 78 20.16 14.63 -6.23
CA LEU A 78 21.32 14.10 -6.96
C LEU A 78 21.30 14.58 -8.42
N VAL A 79 20.17 14.45 -9.11
CA VAL A 79 20.06 14.88 -10.51
C VAL A 79 20.04 16.40 -10.64
N GLY A 80 19.36 17.11 -9.74
CA GLY A 80 19.24 18.58 -9.81
C GLY A 80 20.54 19.31 -9.49
N VAL A 81 21.25 18.89 -8.45
CA VAL A 81 22.47 19.57 -7.98
C VAL A 81 23.70 19.01 -8.67
N GLU A 82 23.92 17.69 -8.65
CA GLU A 82 25.18 17.11 -9.16
C GLU A 82 25.22 17.09 -10.69
N TRP A 83 24.11 16.78 -11.36
CA TRP A 83 24.11 16.67 -12.83
C TRP A 83 23.75 17.98 -13.54
N LYS A 84 22.83 18.78 -12.97
CA LYS A 84 22.36 20.04 -13.59
C LYS A 84 23.03 21.29 -13.01
N GLY A 85 23.87 21.15 -11.98
CA GLY A 85 24.65 22.25 -11.42
C GLY A 85 23.82 23.33 -10.75
N ILE A 86 22.62 22.98 -10.26
CA ILE A 86 21.79 23.91 -9.48
C ILE A 86 22.44 24.11 -8.11
N ASP A 87 22.41 25.34 -7.59
CA ASP A 87 22.90 25.62 -6.24
C ASP A 87 22.12 24.84 -5.17
N LEU A 88 22.87 24.16 -4.30
CA LEU A 88 22.33 23.32 -3.24
C LEU A 88 21.47 24.13 -2.26
N GLY A 89 21.89 25.37 -1.94
CA GLY A 89 21.17 26.26 -1.03
C GLY A 89 19.82 26.67 -1.61
N SER A 90 19.79 27.04 -2.89
CA SER A 90 18.57 27.37 -3.63
C SER A 90 17.59 26.19 -3.69
N PHE A 91 18.09 24.98 -3.98
CA PHE A 91 17.26 23.78 -4.05
C PHE A 91 16.52 23.49 -2.72
N TRP A 92 17.25 23.52 -1.60
CA TRP A 92 16.65 23.27 -0.29
C TRP A 92 15.75 24.41 0.19
N SER A 93 16.13 25.67 -0.08
CA SER A 93 15.31 26.84 0.29
C SER A 93 13.95 26.82 -0.41
N VAL A 94 13.93 26.57 -1.73
CA VAL A 94 12.68 26.44 -2.50
C VAL A 94 11.85 25.24 -2.04
N MET A 95 12.50 24.13 -1.70
CA MET A 95 11.79 22.95 -1.18
C MET A 95 11.12 23.23 0.16
N GLN A 96 11.83 23.86 1.09
CA GLN A 96 11.29 24.21 2.41
C GLN A 96 10.18 25.27 2.32
N SER A 97 10.29 26.22 1.38
CA SER A 97 9.25 27.23 1.18
C SER A 97 8.00 26.67 0.49
N SER A 98 8.12 25.59 -0.27
CA SER A 98 7.03 25.00 -1.05
C SER A 98 6.32 23.84 -0.35
N VAL A 99 6.94 23.25 0.68
CA VAL A 99 6.40 22.08 1.40
C VAL A 99 5.95 22.50 2.79
N GLU A 100 4.66 22.39 3.03
CA GLU A 100 4.09 22.65 4.34
C GLU A 100 3.94 21.34 5.11
N LEU A 101 4.76 21.14 6.15
CA LEU A 101 4.85 19.87 6.88
C LEU A 101 3.48 19.36 7.38
N GLY A 102 2.62 20.25 7.85
CA GLY A 102 1.30 19.87 8.38
C GLY A 102 0.32 19.44 7.28
N TYR A 103 0.23 20.23 6.21
CA TYR A 103 -0.72 19.99 5.14
C TYR A 103 -0.23 18.90 4.18
N ASP A 104 1.01 18.97 3.69
CA ASP A 104 1.48 18.04 2.65
C ASP A 104 1.82 16.65 3.21
N ILE A 105 2.53 16.57 4.34
CA ILE A 105 2.90 15.26 4.93
C ILE A 105 1.70 14.64 5.64
N GLY A 106 0.91 15.43 6.36
CA GLY A 106 -0.31 14.96 7.02
C GLY A 106 -1.31 14.36 6.03
N ASN A 107 -1.57 15.06 4.93
CA ASN A 107 -2.47 14.58 3.89
C ASN A 107 -1.93 13.32 3.20
N SER A 108 -0.61 13.24 2.97
CA SER A 108 0.04 12.07 2.40
C SER A 108 -0.08 10.84 3.31
N LEU A 109 0.11 11.02 4.62
CA LEU A 109 -0.07 9.96 5.62
C LEU A 109 -1.51 9.46 5.66
N ILE A 110 -2.50 10.37 5.72
CA ILE A 110 -3.91 10.00 5.73
C ILE A 110 -4.27 9.18 4.49
N LYS A 111 -3.88 9.64 3.29
CA LYS A 111 -4.06 8.89 2.04
C LYS A 111 -3.42 7.49 2.13
N SER A 112 -2.17 7.41 2.59
CA SER A 112 -1.45 6.14 2.68
C SER A 112 -2.14 5.12 3.59
N VAL A 113 -2.73 5.57 4.71
CA VAL A 113 -3.50 4.72 5.64
C VAL A 113 -4.78 4.21 4.98
N VAL A 114 -5.52 5.06 4.28
CA VAL A 114 -6.74 4.66 3.57
C VAL A 114 -6.43 3.63 2.47
N PHE A 115 -5.36 3.84 1.71
CA PHE A 115 -4.89 2.87 0.73
C PHE A 115 -4.45 1.57 1.37
N ALA A 116 -3.75 1.62 2.51
CA ALA A 116 -3.32 0.43 3.23
C ALA A 116 -4.51 -0.45 3.64
N ILE A 117 -5.52 0.16 4.27
CA ILE A 117 -6.74 -0.54 4.69
C ILE A 117 -7.41 -1.20 3.49
N THR A 118 -7.60 -0.45 2.40
CA THR A 118 -8.31 -0.93 1.22
C THR A 118 -7.57 -2.08 0.53
N VAL A 119 -6.27 -1.92 0.29
CA VAL A 119 -5.46 -2.94 -0.40
C VAL A 119 -5.34 -4.20 0.44
N THR A 120 -5.07 -4.08 1.74
CA THR A 120 -4.94 -5.23 2.63
C THR A 120 -6.27 -5.95 2.80
N TRP A 121 -7.39 -5.23 2.87
CA TRP A 121 -8.73 -5.84 2.94
C TRP A 121 -9.03 -6.67 1.69
N ILE A 122 -8.79 -6.12 0.49
CA ILE A 122 -9.00 -6.83 -0.78
C ILE A 122 -8.13 -8.09 -0.86
N ALA A 123 -6.86 -8.00 -0.44
CA ALA A 123 -5.92 -9.12 -0.47
C ALA A 123 -6.34 -10.25 0.48
N VAL A 124 -6.72 -9.92 1.71
CA VAL A 124 -7.22 -10.89 2.70
C VAL A 124 -8.49 -11.56 2.18
N PHE A 125 -9.44 -10.78 1.68
CA PHE A 125 -10.74 -11.27 1.22
C PHE A 125 -10.58 -12.26 0.05
N ASN A 126 -9.84 -11.88 -0.99
CA ASN A 126 -9.60 -12.75 -2.13
C ASN A 126 -8.81 -14.02 -1.75
N GLY A 127 -7.91 -13.94 -0.76
CA GLY A 127 -7.17 -15.10 -0.27
C GLY A 127 -8.07 -16.08 0.47
N TYR A 128 -8.98 -15.57 1.30
CA TYR A 128 -9.92 -16.37 2.07
C TYR A 128 -11.03 -16.96 1.20
N ASP A 129 -11.55 -16.22 0.23
CA ASP A 129 -12.62 -16.65 -0.69
C ASP A 129 -12.11 -17.49 -1.88
N ALA A 130 -10.80 -17.62 -2.06
CA ALA A 130 -10.22 -18.39 -3.15
C ALA A 130 -10.73 -19.85 -3.17
N LEU A 131 -10.94 -20.40 -4.37
CA LEU A 131 -11.14 -21.84 -4.53
C LEU A 131 -9.86 -22.58 -4.11
N PRO A 132 -9.97 -23.71 -3.38
CA PRO A 132 -8.84 -24.49 -2.89
C PRO A 132 -8.21 -25.34 -4.01
N THR A 133 -7.83 -24.69 -5.10
CA THR A 133 -7.12 -25.28 -6.24
C THR A 133 -5.95 -24.39 -6.62
N SER A 134 -4.87 -24.99 -7.15
CA SER A 134 -3.68 -24.24 -7.57
C SER A 134 -4.02 -23.14 -8.58
N GLU A 135 -4.90 -23.43 -9.54
CA GLU A 135 -5.40 -22.44 -10.50
C GLU A 135 -6.25 -21.35 -9.83
N GLY A 136 -7.10 -21.73 -8.87
CA GLY A 136 -7.93 -20.81 -8.08
C GLY A 136 -7.10 -19.78 -7.34
N ILE A 137 -5.99 -20.18 -6.72
CA ILE A 137 -5.06 -19.29 -6.00
C ILE A 137 -4.42 -18.30 -6.97
N SER A 138 -3.92 -18.77 -8.12
CA SER A 138 -3.29 -17.89 -9.12
C SER A 138 -4.29 -16.86 -9.68
N ARG A 139 -5.52 -17.29 -9.97
CA ARG A 139 -6.61 -16.39 -10.38
C ARG A 139 -6.97 -15.38 -9.29
N ALA A 140 -7.08 -15.81 -8.03
CA ALA A 140 -7.35 -14.92 -6.89
C ALA A 140 -6.24 -13.88 -6.70
N THR A 141 -4.98 -14.29 -6.82
CA THR A 141 -3.81 -13.41 -6.74
C THR A 141 -3.85 -12.31 -7.80
N THR A 142 -4.20 -12.66 -9.04
CA THR A 142 -4.32 -11.70 -10.14
C THR A 142 -5.51 -10.75 -9.92
N ARG A 143 -6.65 -11.28 -9.47
CA ARG A 143 -7.84 -10.48 -9.10
C ARG A 143 -7.53 -9.48 -7.99
N THR A 144 -6.73 -9.86 -6.99
CA THR A 144 -6.29 -8.93 -5.94
C THR A 144 -5.56 -7.73 -6.53
N VAL A 145 -4.59 -7.94 -7.41
CA VAL A 145 -3.80 -6.85 -7.98
C VAL A 145 -4.69 -5.89 -8.79
N VAL A 146 -5.58 -6.43 -9.62
CA VAL A 146 -6.51 -5.61 -10.44
C VAL A 146 -7.49 -4.83 -9.57
N ASN A 147 -8.18 -5.51 -8.64
CA ASN A 147 -9.18 -4.87 -7.79
C ASN A 147 -8.54 -3.85 -6.84
N ALA A 148 -7.37 -4.16 -6.26
CA ALA A 148 -6.64 -3.22 -5.43
C ALA A 148 -6.17 -1.99 -6.22
N SER A 149 -5.68 -2.18 -7.45
CA SER A 149 -5.24 -1.05 -8.30
C SER A 149 -6.39 -0.14 -8.67
N LEU A 150 -7.54 -0.70 -9.08
CA LEU A 150 -8.75 0.07 -9.38
C LEU A 150 -9.27 0.81 -8.15
N ALA A 151 -9.28 0.16 -6.98
CA ALA A 151 -9.70 0.78 -5.74
C ALA A 151 -8.77 1.91 -5.31
N VAL A 152 -7.46 1.74 -5.42
CA VAL A 152 -6.47 2.79 -5.11
C VAL A 152 -6.66 4.00 -6.03
N LEU A 153 -6.78 3.80 -7.35
CA LEU A 153 -6.98 4.91 -8.29
C LEU A 153 -8.33 5.62 -8.08
N GLY A 154 -9.40 4.85 -7.84
CA GLY A 154 -10.73 5.41 -7.56
C GLY A 154 -10.75 6.22 -6.26
N LEU A 155 -10.14 5.69 -5.20
CA LEU A 155 -10.01 6.39 -3.92
C LEU A 155 -9.08 7.61 -4.04
N ASP A 156 -8.03 7.54 -4.84
CA ASP A 156 -7.15 8.68 -5.06
C ASP A 156 -7.90 9.85 -5.70
N PHE A 157 -8.75 9.60 -6.70
CA PHE A 157 -9.59 10.65 -7.29
C PHE A 157 -10.50 11.32 -6.24
N VAL A 158 -11.21 10.51 -5.44
CA VAL A 158 -12.13 11.01 -4.41
C VAL A 158 -11.39 11.79 -3.32
N LEU A 159 -10.29 11.26 -2.82
CA LEU A 159 -9.49 11.90 -1.76
C LEU A 159 -8.83 13.18 -2.27
N THR A 160 -8.33 13.19 -3.50
CA THR A 160 -7.75 14.40 -4.10
C THR A 160 -8.79 15.50 -4.23
N ALA A 161 -9.99 15.16 -4.72
CA ALA A 161 -11.09 16.12 -4.82
C ALA A 161 -11.52 16.69 -3.45
N LEU A 162 -11.54 15.86 -2.40
CA LEU A 162 -11.90 16.32 -1.05
C LEU A 162 -10.83 17.16 -0.37
N MET A 163 -9.55 16.84 -0.59
CA MET A 163 -8.43 17.44 0.15
C MET A 163 -7.89 18.71 -0.53
N PHE A 164 -7.98 18.78 -1.86
CA PHE A 164 -7.45 19.89 -2.68
C PHE A 164 -8.53 20.62 -3.49
N GLY A 165 -9.79 20.22 -3.39
CA GLY A 165 -10.91 20.84 -4.12
C GLY A 165 -11.51 22.08 -3.47
N SER A 166 -10.92 22.62 -2.40
CA SER A 166 -11.31 23.87 -1.74
C SER A 166 -10.15 24.86 -1.70
#